data_AF-A0A2A3LHV7-F1
#
_entry.id   AF-A0A2A3LHV7-F1
#
_cell.length_a   1.000
_cell.length_b   1.000
_cell.length_c   1.000
_cell.angle_alpha   90.00
_cell.angle_beta   90.00
_cell.angle_gamma   90.00
#
_symmetry.space_group_name_H-M   'P 1'
#
loop_
_entity.id
_entity.type
_entity.pdbx_description
1 polymer ?
#
loop_
_entity_poly.entity_id
_entity_poly.type
_entity_poly.pdbx_seq_one_letter_code
_entity_poly.pdbx_strand_id
1 'polypeptide(L)'
;MPFALNASTAFISPTKTLEYMAAHKPVVSTAIRDVQRLYAAGVSIGQDHAQFIAMCEHALDETDEAAQARIRTQDALTRAVSWDATVEEMTVLIRQAASRGLNPRARAYLDGGRVVALPEPPIECLILGAGRTGLSAAYHCGKGSVLVEREASVGGWCRSIDDHGFRFDHAGHIMFSNDPDVLALYETLLGNNTRGLMPPRLRELFALPWDARDARNWTRFTRLAPRVYWALPAALRHWPARYFLAQLRKRYGSERTPDSQTRRVR
;
A
#
# COMPACT_ATOMS: atom_id res chain seq x y z
N MET A 1 -16.47 -13.37 12.35
CA MET A 1 -15.29 -13.46 11.47
C MET A 1 -15.00 -14.93 11.15
N PRO A 2 -15.70 -15.50 10.16
CA PRO A 2 -15.63 -16.92 9.82
C PRO A 2 -14.47 -17.20 8.85
N PHE A 3 -13.22 -17.03 9.27
CA PHE A 3 -12.09 -17.38 8.43
C PHE A 3 -11.89 -18.89 8.38
N ALA A 4 -11.69 -19.45 7.18
CA ALA A 4 -11.27 -20.84 7.03
C ALA A 4 -9.90 -21.04 7.68
N LEU A 5 -9.69 -22.14 8.39
CA LEU A 5 -8.42 -22.46 9.05
C LEU A 5 -7.57 -23.34 8.12
N ASN A 6 -6.68 -22.72 7.34
CA ASN A 6 -5.82 -23.41 6.38
C ASN A 6 -4.50 -22.64 6.16
N ALA A 7 -3.65 -23.13 5.26
CA ALA A 7 -2.34 -22.53 4.99
C ALA A 7 -2.43 -21.04 4.58
N SER A 8 -3.48 -20.63 3.87
CA SER A 8 -3.67 -19.25 3.43
C SER A 8 -4.03 -18.29 4.56
N THR A 9 -4.50 -18.80 5.71
CA THR A 9 -4.88 -18.02 6.89
C THR A 9 -3.97 -18.24 8.09
N ALA A 10 -2.90 -19.01 7.95
CA ALA A 10 -1.99 -19.34 9.04
C ALA A 10 -1.30 -18.09 9.66
N PHE A 11 -1.12 -17.03 8.87
CA PHE A 11 -0.41 -15.81 9.25
C PHE A 11 -1.26 -14.54 9.08
N ILE A 12 -2.59 -14.67 9.01
CA ILE A 12 -3.44 -13.48 8.91
C ILE A 12 -3.56 -12.80 10.27
N SER A 13 -3.51 -11.47 10.24
CA SER A 13 -3.86 -10.61 11.37
C SER A 13 -5.00 -9.69 10.90
N PRO A 14 -6.27 -10.09 11.10
CA PRO A 14 -7.40 -9.41 10.48
C PRO A 14 -7.67 -8.05 11.14
N THR A 15 -7.52 -6.96 10.38
CA THR A 15 -7.84 -5.59 10.84
C THR A 15 -9.28 -5.45 11.32
N LYS A 16 -10.19 -6.25 10.74
CA LYS A 16 -11.62 -6.30 11.10
C LYS A 16 -11.84 -6.54 12.59
N THR A 17 -10.95 -7.25 13.27
CA THR A 17 -11.06 -7.44 14.72
C THR A 17 -11.06 -6.10 15.45
N LEU A 18 -10.09 -5.23 15.14
CA LEU A 18 -9.97 -3.90 15.73
C LEU A 18 -11.12 -2.98 15.27
N GLU A 19 -11.50 -3.05 14.00
CA GLU A 19 -12.61 -2.25 13.42
C GLU A 19 -13.94 -2.50 14.15
N TYR A 20 -14.30 -3.77 14.39
CA TYR A 20 -15.53 -4.11 15.12
C TYR A 20 -15.48 -3.71 16.60
N MET A 21 -14.32 -3.88 17.24
CA MET A 21 -14.12 -3.45 18.63
C MET A 21 -14.28 -1.93 18.78
N ALA A 22 -13.69 -1.15 17.87
CA ALA A 22 -13.85 0.31 17.85
C ALA A 22 -15.29 0.76 17.54
N ALA A 23 -16.06 -0.07 16.82
CA ALA A 23 -17.49 0.14 16.58
C ALA A 23 -18.39 -0.41 17.71
N HIS A 24 -17.79 -0.84 18.83
CA HIS A 24 -18.46 -1.41 20.01
C HIS A 24 -19.31 -2.67 19.70
N LYS A 25 -18.99 -3.39 18.61
CA LYS A 25 -19.72 -4.59 18.21
C LYS A 25 -19.15 -5.84 18.89
N PRO A 26 -20.00 -6.81 19.26
CA PRO A 26 -19.51 -8.11 19.68
C PRO A 26 -18.74 -8.77 18.52
N VAL A 27 -17.65 -9.44 18.85
CA VAL A 27 -16.79 -10.09 17.86
C VAL A 27 -16.71 -11.57 18.16
N VAL A 28 -17.16 -12.38 17.22
CA VAL A 28 -16.96 -13.84 17.22
C VAL A 28 -16.01 -14.19 16.09
N SER A 29 -14.95 -14.94 16.35
CA SER A 29 -13.94 -15.34 15.37
C SER A 29 -13.75 -16.85 15.36
N THR A 30 -13.37 -17.42 14.22
CA THR A 30 -12.67 -18.71 14.22
C THR A 30 -11.31 -18.54 14.89
N ALA A 31 -10.68 -19.66 15.28
CA ALA A 31 -9.39 -19.73 15.98
C ALA A 31 -8.18 -19.27 15.15
N ILE A 32 -8.22 -18.03 14.68
CA ILE A 32 -7.07 -17.35 14.06
C ILE A 32 -6.05 -17.03 15.14
N ARG A 33 -4.82 -17.48 14.91
CA ARG A 33 -3.71 -17.42 15.88
C ARG A 33 -3.51 -16.03 16.48
N ASP A 34 -3.47 -15.00 15.65
CA ASP A 34 -3.25 -13.63 16.11
C ASP A 34 -4.45 -13.08 16.88
N VAL A 35 -5.67 -13.44 16.50
CA VAL A 35 -6.88 -13.05 17.25
C VAL A 35 -6.87 -13.68 18.64
N GLN A 36 -6.54 -14.98 18.73
CA GLN A 36 -6.38 -15.68 20.01
C GLN A 36 -5.29 -15.07 20.88
N ARG A 37 -4.12 -14.81 20.27
CA ARG A 37 -2.95 -14.34 21.01
C ARG A 37 -3.10 -12.90 21.51
N LEU A 38 -3.68 -12.02 20.70
CA LEU A 38 -3.68 -10.58 20.94
C LEU A 38 -4.99 -10.07 21.52
N TYR A 39 -6.12 -10.68 21.18
CA TYR A 39 -7.45 -10.08 21.39
C TYR A 39 -8.46 -11.00 22.08
N ALA A 40 -8.07 -12.18 22.58
CA ALA A 40 -9.00 -13.14 23.19
C ALA A 40 -9.81 -12.57 24.37
N ALA A 41 -9.31 -11.55 25.07
CA ALA A 41 -10.06 -10.91 26.15
C ALA A 41 -11.31 -10.13 25.66
N GLY A 42 -11.32 -9.65 24.42
CA GLY A 42 -12.41 -8.85 23.84
C GLY A 42 -13.16 -9.53 22.69
N VAL A 43 -12.86 -10.81 22.43
CA VAL A 43 -13.34 -11.57 21.26
C VAL A 43 -13.68 -13.00 21.69
N SER A 44 -14.87 -13.47 21.30
CA SER A 44 -15.26 -14.87 21.46
C SER A 44 -14.66 -15.72 20.33
N ILE A 45 -14.11 -16.90 20.65
CA ILE A 45 -13.34 -17.70 19.69
C ILE A 45 -13.89 -19.12 19.60
N GLY A 46 -14.58 -19.41 18.51
CA GLY A 46 -15.08 -20.75 18.21
C GLY A 46 -13.97 -21.66 17.69
N GLN A 47 -13.80 -22.83 18.31
CA GLN A 47 -12.82 -23.84 17.87
C GLN A 47 -13.35 -24.72 16.74
N ASP A 48 -14.67 -24.82 16.61
CA ASP A 48 -15.37 -25.56 15.57
C ASP A 48 -16.65 -24.83 15.14
N HIS A 49 -17.35 -25.42 14.16
CA HIS A 49 -18.57 -24.84 13.60
C HIS A 49 -19.68 -24.68 14.64
N ALA A 50 -19.88 -25.66 15.52
CA ALA A 50 -20.96 -25.65 16.51
C ALA A 50 -20.70 -24.57 17.57
N GLN A 51 -19.47 -24.49 18.09
CA GLN A 51 -19.06 -23.46 19.03
C GLN A 51 -19.15 -22.05 18.42
N PHE A 52 -18.74 -21.89 17.16
CA PHE A 52 -18.83 -20.60 16.48
C PHE A 52 -20.28 -20.12 16.38
N ILE A 53 -21.22 -21.00 16.03
CA ILE A 53 -22.65 -20.68 15.97
C ILE A 53 -23.18 -20.33 17.36
N ALA A 54 -22.93 -21.17 18.36
CA ALA A 54 -23.39 -20.93 19.73
C ALA A 54 -22.87 -19.59 20.31
N MET A 55 -21.63 -19.22 19.99
CA MET A 55 -21.08 -17.92 20.39
C MET A 55 -21.72 -16.75 19.64
N CYS A 56 -22.13 -16.93 18.39
CA CYS A 56 -22.91 -15.92 17.66
C CYS A 56 -24.29 -15.74 18.28
N GLU A 57 -24.98 -16.82 18.61
CA GLU A 57 -26.30 -16.78 19.28
C GLU A 57 -26.18 -16.08 20.64
N HIS A 58 -25.20 -16.46 21.45
CA HIS A 58 -24.94 -15.80 22.74
C HIS A 58 -24.64 -14.30 22.59
N ALA A 59 -23.92 -13.91 21.55
CA ALA A 59 -23.63 -12.50 21.27
C ALA A 59 -24.87 -11.70 20.81
N LEU A 60 -25.87 -12.36 20.22
CA LEU A 60 -27.13 -11.73 19.83
C LEU A 60 -28.06 -11.53 21.03
N ASP A 61 -27.98 -12.42 22.01
CA ASP A 61 -28.77 -12.37 23.26
C ASP A 61 -28.03 -11.64 24.41
N GLU A 62 -26.99 -10.85 24.09
CA GLU A 62 -26.17 -10.14 25.08
C GLU A 62 -27.00 -9.08 25.84
N THR A 63 -26.87 -9.05 27.18
CA THR A 63 -27.51 -8.02 28.01
C THR A 63 -26.74 -6.70 27.96
N ASP A 64 -27.38 -5.59 28.33
CA ASP A 64 -26.73 -4.28 28.36
C ASP A 64 -25.52 -4.26 29.30
N GLU A 65 -25.59 -4.90 30.47
CA GLU A 65 -24.48 -4.97 31.42
C GLU A 65 -23.28 -5.73 30.83
N ALA A 66 -23.55 -6.85 30.17
CA ALA A 66 -22.52 -7.65 29.50
C ALA A 66 -21.89 -6.88 28.34
N ALA A 67 -22.71 -6.19 27.53
CA ALA A 67 -22.25 -5.34 26.44
C ALA A 67 -21.33 -4.22 26.96
N GLN A 68 -21.69 -3.55 28.06
CA GLN A 68 -20.85 -2.52 28.67
C GLN A 68 -19.52 -3.08 29.20
N ALA A 69 -19.53 -4.28 29.80
CA ALA A 69 -18.30 -4.94 30.23
C ALA A 69 -17.39 -5.29 29.05
N ARG A 70 -17.96 -5.85 27.98
CA ARG A 70 -17.25 -6.16 26.74
C ARG A 70 -16.65 -4.90 26.11
N ILE A 71 -17.44 -3.83 25.98
CA ILE A 71 -16.99 -2.56 25.38
C ILE A 71 -15.79 -2.00 26.15
N ARG A 72 -15.82 -1.98 27.49
CA ARG A 72 -14.67 -1.52 28.30
C ARG A 72 -13.39 -2.31 28.00
N THR A 73 -13.51 -3.63 27.84
CA THR A 73 -12.37 -4.50 27.50
C THR A 73 -11.89 -4.24 26.06
N GLN A 74 -12.80 -4.16 25.11
CA GLN A 74 -12.50 -3.88 23.70
C GLN A 74 -11.80 -2.52 23.53
N ASP A 75 -12.29 -1.50 24.23
CA ASP A 75 -11.71 -0.17 24.30
C ASP A 75 -10.28 -0.15 24.86
N ALA A 76 -10.02 -0.94 25.91
CA ALA A 76 -8.68 -1.06 26.47
C ALA A 76 -7.71 -1.69 25.46
N LEU A 77 -8.16 -2.74 24.76
CA LEU A 77 -7.37 -3.40 23.72
C LEU A 77 -7.07 -2.46 22.55
N THR A 78 -8.08 -1.77 22.00
CA THR A 78 -7.90 -0.89 20.84
C THR A 78 -7.07 0.35 21.15
N ARG A 79 -7.20 0.94 22.36
CA ARG A 79 -6.34 2.05 22.80
C ARG A 79 -4.87 1.65 22.86
N ALA A 80 -4.57 0.46 23.37
CA ALA A 80 -3.20 -0.04 23.52
C ALA A 80 -2.48 -0.24 22.18
N VAL A 81 -3.23 -0.52 21.10
CA VAL A 81 -2.68 -0.68 19.74
C VAL A 81 -3.15 0.41 18.78
N SER A 82 -3.50 1.57 19.34
CA SER A 82 -3.90 2.73 18.54
C SER A 82 -2.75 3.20 17.64
N TRP A 83 -3.10 3.92 16.58
CA TRP A 83 -2.11 4.49 15.66
C TRP A 83 -1.08 5.34 16.40
N ASP A 84 -1.55 6.25 17.25
CA ASP A 84 -0.68 7.17 18.00
C ASP A 84 0.25 6.42 18.94
N ALA A 85 -0.27 5.49 19.74
CA ALA A 85 0.54 4.68 20.65
C ALA A 85 1.60 3.86 19.89
N THR A 86 1.21 3.25 18.77
CA THR A 86 2.12 2.46 17.93
C THR A 86 3.24 3.35 17.34
N VAL A 87 2.90 4.52 16.82
CA VAL A 87 3.87 5.46 16.25
C VAL A 87 4.83 5.98 17.31
N GLU A 88 4.33 6.28 18.52
CA GLU A 88 5.15 6.73 19.63
C GLU A 88 6.14 5.64 20.06
N GLU A 89 5.69 4.40 20.24
CA GLU A 89 6.54 3.27 20.60
C GLU A 89 7.61 3.01 19.53
N MET A 90 7.21 2.98 18.25
CA MET A 90 8.15 2.84 17.12
C MET A 90 9.19 3.96 17.12
N THR A 91 8.78 5.20 17.39
CA THR A 91 9.69 6.36 17.44
C THR A 91 10.73 6.19 18.55
N VAL A 92 10.33 5.71 19.73
CA VAL A 92 11.24 5.41 20.84
C VAL A 92 12.24 4.32 20.43
N LEU A 93 11.77 3.22 19.85
CA LEU A 93 12.62 2.12 19.39
C LEU A 93 13.64 2.57 18.33
N ILE A 94 13.22 3.40 17.37
CA ILE A 94 14.09 3.95 16.33
C ILE A 94 15.18 4.84 16.95
N ARG A 95 14.81 5.73 17.88
CA ARG A 95 15.79 6.60 18.57
C ARG A 95 16.79 5.80 19.41
N GLN A 96 16.32 4.77 20.11
CA GLN A 96 17.18 3.87 20.89
C GLN A 96 18.12 3.05 20.00
N ALA A 97 17.64 2.58 18.84
CA ALA A 97 18.48 1.88 17.87
C ALA A 97 19.53 2.84 17.28
N ALA A 98 19.14 4.07 16.95
CA ALA A 98 20.04 5.08 16.42
C ALA A 98 21.15 5.45 17.42
N SER A 99 20.85 5.58 18.71
CA SER A 99 21.84 5.93 19.73
C SER A 99 22.88 4.83 19.99
N ARG A 100 22.55 3.57 19.72
CA ARG A 100 23.49 2.43 19.80
C ARG A 100 24.42 2.33 18.59
N GLY A 101 24.18 3.12 17.56
CA GLY A 101 24.89 3.06 16.29
C GLY A 101 24.62 1.76 15.52
N LEU A 102 25.31 1.60 14.38
CA LEU A 102 25.11 0.47 13.48
C LEU A 102 25.65 -0.82 14.08
N ASN A 103 24.85 -1.88 14.16
CA ASN A 103 25.37 -3.21 14.53
C ASN A 103 26.36 -3.74 13.45
N PRO A 104 27.24 -4.71 13.76
CA PRO A 104 28.25 -5.19 12.81
C PRO A 104 27.68 -5.69 11.48
N ARG A 105 26.48 -6.29 11.49
CA ARG A 105 25.81 -6.75 10.27
C ARG A 105 25.32 -5.58 9.42
N ALA A 106 24.76 -4.55 10.03
CA ALA A 106 24.36 -3.31 9.36
C ALA A 106 25.59 -2.55 8.83
N ARG A 107 26.71 -2.60 9.57
CA ARG A 107 27.98 -2.02 9.15
C ARG A 107 28.57 -2.75 7.96
N ALA A 108 28.75 -4.06 8.04
CA ALA A 108 29.19 -4.90 6.93
C ALA A 108 28.24 -4.80 5.71
N TYR A 109 26.94 -4.64 5.93
CA TYR A 109 25.96 -4.40 4.87
C TYR A 109 26.16 -3.05 4.18
N LEU A 110 26.42 -1.98 4.95
CA LEU A 110 26.73 -0.65 4.39
C LEU A 110 28.13 -0.62 3.75
N ASP A 111 29.10 -1.32 4.31
CA ASP A 111 30.47 -1.43 3.80
C ASP A 111 30.56 -2.29 2.51
N GLY A 112 29.64 -3.23 2.32
CA GLY A 112 29.62 -4.20 1.21
C GLY A 112 29.15 -3.68 -0.16
N GLY A 113 28.80 -2.39 -0.28
CA GLY A 113 28.30 -1.76 -1.52
C GLY A 113 26.82 -2.07 -1.79
N ARG A 114 25.94 -1.11 -2.07
CA ARG A 114 26.05 0.10 -2.90
C ARG A 114 25.70 1.35 -2.09
N VAL A 115 26.63 1.84 -1.27
CA VAL A 115 26.52 3.22 -0.79
C VAL A 115 26.89 4.11 -1.97
N VAL A 116 25.89 4.57 -2.72
CA VAL A 116 26.11 5.68 -3.64
C VAL A 116 26.36 6.88 -2.74
N ALA A 117 27.59 7.38 -2.71
CA ALA A 117 27.89 8.66 -2.09
C ALA A 117 26.96 9.68 -2.74
N LEU A 118 26.00 10.17 -1.96
CA LEU A 118 25.14 11.25 -2.41
C LEU A 118 26.01 12.50 -2.43
N PRO A 119 25.97 13.31 -3.51
CA PRO A 119 26.72 14.54 -3.54
C PRO A 119 26.36 15.39 -2.31
N GLU A 120 27.36 16.03 -1.71
CA GLU A 120 27.20 16.99 -0.62
C GLU A 120 26.71 18.35 -1.15
N PRO A 121 25.43 18.48 -1.49
CA PRO A 121 24.64 19.55 -0.86
C PRO A 121 23.68 19.00 0.20
N PRO A 122 23.06 19.84 1.04
CA PRO A 122 21.99 19.38 1.91
C PRO A 122 20.86 18.83 1.04
N ILE A 123 20.61 17.53 1.18
CA ILE A 123 19.43 16.90 0.62
C ILE A 123 18.24 17.41 1.41
N GLU A 124 17.43 18.24 0.79
CA GLU A 124 16.24 18.84 1.42
C GLU A 124 15.24 17.76 1.86
N CYS A 125 15.12 16.69 1.08
CA CYS A 125 14.24 15.56 1.39
C CYS A 125 14.85 14.23 0.93
N LEU A 126 15.26 13.38 1.87
CA LEU A 126 15.71 12.01 1.60
C LEU A 126 14.55 11.03 1.80
N ILE A 127 14.26 10.24 0.77
CA ILE A 127 13.17 9.26 0.76
C ILE A 127 13.79 7.87 0.60
N LEU A 128 13.50 6.99 1.56
CA LEU A 128 14.05 5.64 1.62
C LEU A 128 13.01 4.62 1.14
N GLY A 129 13.37 3.85 0.12
CA GLY A 129 12.56 2.81 -0.51
C GLY A 129 11.71 3.35 -1.66
N ALA A 130 11.95 2.89 -2.89
CA ALA A 130 11.18 3.25 -4.08
C ALA A 130 10.01 2.29 -4.33
N GLY A 131 9.30 1.90 -3.27
CA GLY A 131 7.98 1.29 -3.37
C GLY A 131 6.91 2.31 -3.80
N ARG A 132 5.64 1.89 -3.86
CA ARG A 132 4.51 2.80 -4.18
C ARG A 132 4.53 4.07 -3.34
N THR A 133 4.71 3.91 -2.03
CA THR A 133 4.71 5.02 -1.06
C THR A 133 5.88 5.97 -1.30
N GLY A 134 7.10 5.46 -1.48
CA GLY A 134 8.27 6.31 -1.70
C GLY A 134 8.29 6.98 -3.07
N LEU A 135 7.78 6.30 -4.12
CA LEU A 135 7.58 6.91 -5.43
C LEU A 135 6.54 8.04 -5.39
N SER A 136 5.45 7.85 -4.66
CA SER A 136 4.44 8.89 -4.41
C SER A 136 5.04 10.05 -3.61
N ALA A 137 5.76 9.76 -2.52
CA ALA A 137 6.44 10.77 -1.73
C ALA A 137 7.42 11.59 -2.58
N ALA A 138 8.24 10.94 -3.41
CA ALA A 138 9.18 11.63 -4.30
C ALA A 138 8.46 12.49 -5.35
N TYR A 139 7.33 12.00 -5.87
CA TYR A 139 6.49 12.75 -6.78
C TYR A 139 5.94 14.04 -6.14
N HIS A 140 5.45 13.97 -4.89
CA HIS A 140 4.87 15.11 -4.19
C HIS A 140 5.90 16.06 -3.56
N CYS A 141 7.05 15.55 -3.11
CA CYS A 141 8.18 16.35 -2.62
C CYS A 141 8.85 17.14 -3.76
N GLY A 142 8.75 16.68 -5.00
CA GLY A 142 9.21 17.42 -6.17
C GLY A 142 10.74 17.48 -6.31
N LYS A 143 11.21 18.48 -7.07
CA LYS A 143 12.64 18.66 -7.36
C LYS A 143 13.41 18.95 -6.06
N GLY A 144 14.55 18.28 -5.86
CA GLY A 144 15.36 18.40 -4.65
C GLY A 144 15.22 17.19 -3.70
N SER A 145 14.18 16.37 -3.89
CA SER A 145 14.10 15.08 -3.21
C SER A 145 15.04 14.04 -3.80
N VAL A 146 15.64 13.22 -2.95
CA VAL A 146 16.47 12.07 -3.32
C VAL A 146 15.74 10.81 -2.90
N LEU A 147 15.40 9.96 -3.87
CA LEU A 147 14.79 8.65 -3.62
C LEU A 147 15.84 7.55 -3.75
N VAL A 148 16.01 6.75 -2.70
CA VAL A 148 16.96 5.64 -2.67
C VAL A 148 16.23 4.31 -2.62
N GLU A 149 16.63 3.37 -3.49
CA GLU A 149 16.10 2.01 -3.53
C GLU A 149 17.24 1.02 -3.31
N ARG A 150 17.01 0.01 -2.47
CA ARG A 150 17.96 -1.07 -2.22
C ARG A 150 18.14 -1.93 -3.47
N GLU A 151 17.06 -2.13 -4.18
CA GLU A 151 16.95 -3.10 -5.25
C GLU A 151 17.38 -2.53 -6.62
N ALA A 152 17.56 -3.40 -7.62
CA ALA A 152 18.00 -2.98 -8.96
C ALA A 152 16.96 -2.15 -9.73
N SER A 153 15.69 -2.20 -9.34
CA SER A 153 14.59 -1.49 -9.96
C SER A 153 13.59 -0.97 -8.93
N VAL A 154 12.95 0.15 -9.23
CA VAL A 154 11.90 0.76 -8.41
C VAL A 154 10.56 0.03 -8.55
N GLY A 155 9.70 0.16 -7.55
CA GLY A 155 8.33 -0.36 -7.51
C GLY A 155 8.00 -1.20 -6.27
N GLY A 156 8.99 -1.52 -5.43
CA GLY A 156 8.80 -2.33 -4.21
C GLY A 156 8.10 -3.66 -4.50
N TRP A 157 7.04 -3.98 -3.77
CA TRP A 157 6.23 -5.19 -4.01
C TRP A 157 5.41 -5.15 -5.31
N CYS A 158 5.28 -4.00 -5.98
CA CYS A 158 4.58 -3.86 -7.25
C CYS A 158 5.47 -4.10 -8.47
N ARG A 159 6.68 -4.60 -8.26
CA ARG A 159 7.60 -4.92 -9.35
C ARG A 159 7.28 -6.28 -9.95
N SER A 160 7.60 -6.41 -11.23
CA SER A 160 7.72 -7.69 -11.89
C SER A 160 9.18 -8.16 -11.87
N ILE A 161 9.37 -9.46 -11.73
CA ILE A 161 10.65 -10.16 -11.90
C ILE A 161 10.60 -10.98 -13.17
N ASP A 162 11.68 -10.96 -13.94
CA ASP A 162 11.85 -11.86 -15.07
C ASP A 162 12.64 -13.09 -14.57
N ASP A 163 12.05 -14.27 -14.70
CA ASP A 163 12.66 -15.54 -14.32
C ASP A 163 12.42 -16.58 -15.43
N HIS A 164 13.50 -17.18 -15.93
CA HIS A 164 13.46 -18.16 -17.03
C HIS A 164 12.66 -17.73 -18.28
N GLY A 165 12.65 -16.43 -18.61
CA GLY A 165 11.91 -15.88 -19.75
C GLY A 165 10.43 -15.60 -19.48
N PHE A 166 9.96 -15.84 -18.26
CA PHE A 166 8.62 -15.51 -17.79
C PHE A 166 8.68 -14.29 -16.86
N ARG A 167 7.63 -13.47 -16.89
CA ARG A 167 7.50 -12.29 -16.03
C ARG A 167 6.47 -12.55 -14.94
N PHE A 168 6.89 -12.43 -13.69
CA PHE A 168 6.05 -12.64 -12.52
C PHE A 168 5.93 -11.35 -11.71
N ASP A 169 4.73 -11.01 -11.25
CA ASP A 169 4.55 -9.90 -10.32
C ASP A 169 4.80 -10.38 -8.88
N HIS A 170 5.54 -9.60 -8.09
CA HIS A 170 5.86 -9.95 -6.70
C HIS A 170 4.61 -10.12 -5.81
N ALA A 171 3.51 -9.43 -6.14
CA ALA A 171 2.19 -9.69 -5.58
C ALA A 171 1.10 -9.09 -6.47
N GLY A 172 -0.08 -9.70 -6.49
CA GLY A 172 -1.28 -9.11 -7.06
C GLY A 172 -1.75 -7.97 -6.17
N HIS A 173 -1.57 -6.72 -6.62
CA HIS A 173 -1.98 -5.55 -5.86
C HIS A 173 -3.29 -5.01 -6.36
N ILE A 174 -4.33 -5.12 -5.54
CA ILE A 174 -5.61 -4.49 -5.80
C ILE A 174 -5.54 -3.08 -5.22
N MET A 175 -5.62 -2.06 -6.07
CA MET A 175 -5.54 -0.65 -5.67
C MET A 175 -6.88 0.02 -5.98
N PHE A 176 -7.58 0.46 -4.93
CA PHE A 176 -8.81 1.24 -5.04
C PHE A 176 -8.59 2.58 -4.32
N SER A 177 -9.17 3.64 -4.87
CA SER A 177 -9.21 4.95 -4.23
C SER A 177 -10.48 5.66 -4.63
N ASN A 178 -11.10 6.38 -3.68
CA ASN A 178 -12.18 7.33 -3.96
C ASN A 178 -11.66 8.78 -3.98
N ASP A 179 -10.36 8.98 -3.76
CA ASP A 179 -9.72 10.29 -3.76
C ASP A 179 -9.57 10.82 -5.21
N PRO A 180 -10.12 12.00 -5.53
CA PRO A 180 -10.08 12.55 -6.89
C PRO A 180 -8.67 12.74 -7.46
N ASP A 181 -7.69 13.12 -6.62
CA ASP A 181 -6.31 13.37 -7.06
C ASP A 181 -5.62 12.05 -7.42
N VAL A 182 -5.87 10.99 -6.63
CA VAL A 182 -5.37 9.64 -6.92
C VAL A 182 -6.00 9.09 -8.20
N LEU A 183 -7.29 9.31 -8.42
CA LEU A 183 -7.98 8.88 -9.65
C LEU A 183 -7.46 9.63 -10.88
N ALA A 184 -7.24 10.94 -10.77
CA ALA A 184 -6.62 11.74 -11.84
C ALA A 184 -5.18 11.29 -12.14
N LEU A 185 -4.43 10.86 -11.12
CA LEU A 185 -3.10 10.29 -11.28
C LEU A 185 -3.15 8.95 -12.03
N TYR A 186 -4.09 8.05 -11.70
CA TYR A 186 -4.28 6.81 -12.46
C TYR A 186 -4.60 7.06 -13.93
N GLU A 187 -5.52 7.99 -14.19
CA GLU A 187 -5.86 8.38 -15.55
C GLU A 187 -4.64 8.94 -16.29
N THR A 188 -3.85 9.79 -15.62
CA THR A 188 -2.64 10.36 -16.20
C THR A 188 -1.60 9.29 -16.53
N LEU A 189 -1.35 8.36 -15.62
CA LEU A 189 -0.28 7.37 -15.73
C LEU A 189 -0.64 6.18 -16.62
N LEU A 190 -1.89 5.72 -16.55
CA LEU A 190 -2.33 4.48 -17.19
C LEU A 190 -3.28 4.74 -18.36
N GLY A 191 -4.05 5.82 -18.32
CA GLY A 191 -4.96 6.27 -19.38
C GLY A 191 -5.77 5.13 -20.01
N ASN A 192 -5.65 4.96 -21.33
CA ASN A 192 -6.39 3.93 -22.05
C ASN A 192 -5.98 2.48 -21.73
N ASN A 193 -4.85 2.24 -21.05
CA ASN A 193 -4.41 0.89 -20.70
C ASN A 193 -5.29 0.27 -19.61
N THR A 194 -5.75 1.05 -18.63
CA THR A 194 -6.72 0.56 -17.63
C THR A 194 -8.05 0.24 -18.28
N ARG A 195 -8.55 1.18 -19.08
CA ARG A 195 -9.86 1.05 -19.74
C ARG A 195 -9.88 -0.12 -20.71
N GLY A 196 -8.90 -0.22 -21.61
CA GLY A 196 -8.86 -1.26 -22.64
C GLY A 196 -8.73 -2.69 -22.10
N LEU A 197 -8.10 -2.87 -20.93
CA LEU A 197 -7.95 -4.17 -20.27
C LEU A 197 -9.17 -4.56 -19.41
N MET A 198 -9.99 -3.60 -19.00
CA MET A 198 -11.19 -3.87 -18.20
C MET A 198 -12.32 -4.46 -19.05
N PRO A 199 -13.10 -5.44 -18.55
CA PRO A 199 -14.37 -5.85 -19.15
C PRO A 199 -15.37 -4.69 -19.22
N PRO A 200 -16.31 -4.68 -20.19
CA PRO A 200 -17.29 -3.59 -20.37
C PRO A 200 -18.05 -3.23 -19.09
N ARG A 201 -18.51 -4.25 -18.35
CA ARG A 201 -19.22 -4.10 -17.08
C ARG A 201 -18.44 -3.32 -16.02
N LEU A 202 -17.11 -3.49 -15.97
CA LEU A 202 -16.28 -2.74 -15.02
C LEU A 202 -16.08 -1.29 -15.47
N ARG A 203 -15.96 -1.04 -16.78
CA ARG A 203 -15.86 0.35 -17.28
C ARG A 203 -17.11 1.16 -16.96
N GLU A 204 -18.28 0.55 -17.15
CA GLU A 204 -19.57 1.16 -16.79
C GLU A 204 -19.67 1.41 -15.28
N LEU A 205 -19.29 0.43 -14.45
CA LEU A 205 -19.30 0.56 -12.99
C LEU A 205 -18.42 1.71 -12.49
N PHE A 206 -17.28 1.94 -13.14
CA PHE A 206 -16.35 3.02 -12.80
C PHE A 206 -16.58 4.31 -13.60
N ALA A 207 -17.66 4.40 -14.38
CA ALA A 207 -17.99 5.54 -15.25
C ALA A 207 -16.83 5.97 -16.18
N LEU A 208 -16.06 5.00 -16.67
CA LEU A 208 -14.92 5.24 -17.55
C LEU A 208 -15.39 5.32 -19.01
N PRO A 209 -15.30 6.49 -19.68
CA PRO A 209 -15.74 6.63 -21.05
C PRO A 209 -14.90 5.75 -21.99
N TRP A 210 -15.60 4.97 -22.83
CA TRP A 210 -14.99 4.08 -23.81
C TRP A 210 -15.88 3.96 -25.04
N ASP A 211 -15.52 4.65 -26.12
CA ASP A 211 -16.34 4.69 -27.32
C ASP A 211 -15.89 3.66 -28.38
N ALA A 212 -16.62 3.62 -29.50
CA ALA A 212 -16.29 2.72 -30.61
C ALA A 212 -14.93 3.06 -31.27
N ARG A 213 -14.47 4.30 -31.17
CA ARG A 213 -13.16 4.72 -31.68
C ARG A 213 -12.04 4.21 -30.77
N ASP A 214 -12.21 4.28 -29.46
CA ASP A 214 -11.30 3.73 -28.45
C ASP A 214 -11.16 2.21 -28.62
N ALA A 215 -12.28 1.51 -28.80
CA ALA A 215 -12.28 0.06 -29.06
C ALA A 215 -11.49 -0.30 -30.33
N ARG A 216 -11.68 0.44 -31.42
CA ARG A 216 -10.95 0.22 -32.68
C ARG A 216 -9.46 0.51 -32.53
N ASN A 217 -9.09 1.60 -31.87
CA ASN A 217 -7.71 1.97 -31.61
C ASN A 217 -7.01 0.94 -30.72
N TRP A 218 -7.69 0.49 -29.66
CA TRP A 218 -7.19 -0.53 -28.75
C TRP A 218 -6.97 -1.88 -29.44
N THR A 219 -7.92 -2.29 -30.30
CA THR A 219 -7.80 -3.54 -31.07
C THR A 219 -6.62 -3.50 -32.04
N ARG A 220 -6.41 -2.36 -32.71
CA ARG A 220 -5.23 -2.16 -33.58
C ARG A 220 -3.94 -2.20 -32.78
N PHE A 221 -3.93 -1.53 -31.63
CA PHE A 221 -2.79 -1.50 -30.72
C PHE A 221 -2.43 -2.89 -30.21
N THR A 222 -3.36 -3.64 -29.62
CA THR A 222 -3.09 -4.98 -29.06
C THR A 222 -2.67 -6.00 -30.12
N ARG A 223 -3.15 -5.87 -31.37
CA ARG A 223 -2.76 -6.75 -32.47
C ARG A 223 -1.34 -6.49 -32.98
N LEU A 224 -0.92 -5.23 -33.04
CA LEU A 224 0.34 -4.82 -33.67
C LEU A 224 1.46 -4.59 -32.66
N ALA A 225 1.15 -4.02 -31.49
CA ALA A 225 2.13 -3.60 -30.51
C ALA A 225 3.04 -4.74 -30.03
N PRO A 226 2.59 -5.97 -29.73
CA PRO A 226 3.50 -7.03 -29.29
C PRO A 226 4.53 -7.40 -30.36
N ARG A 227 4.10 -7.48 -31.64
CA ARG A 227 4.97 -7.85 -32.77
C ARG A 227 6.01 -6.78 -33.05
N VAL A 228 5.61 -5.52 -32.98
CA VAL A 228 6.50 -4.38 -33.21
C VAL A 228 7.41 -4.15 -32.00
N TYR A 229 6.90 -4.30 -30.78
CA TYR A 229 7.63 -4.08 -29.54
C TYR A 229 8.87 -4.98 -29.43
N TRP A 230 8.74 -6.27 -29.73
CA TRP A 230 9.89 -7.19 -29.70
C TRP A 230 10.92 -6.94 -30.80
N ALA A 231 10.51 -6.32 -31.92
CA ALA A 231 11.41 -5.94 -33.00
C ALA A 231 12.10 -4.58 -32.78
N LEU A 232 11.66 -3.79 -31.78
CA LEU A 232 12.20 -2.45 -31.54
C LEU A 232 13.48 -2.50 -30.69
N PRO A 233 14.56 -1.81 -31.13
CA PRO A 233 15.72 -1.54 -30.29
C PRO A 233 15.33 -0.95 -28.93
N ALA A 234 16.06 -1.30 -27.88
CA ALA A 234 15.75 -0.88 -26.50
C ALA A 234 15.61 0.65 -26.36
N ALA A 235 16.45 1.42 -27.05
CA ALA A 235 16.38 2.89 -27.05
C ALA A 235 15.01 3.42 -27.52
N LEU A 236 14.41 2.80 -28.53
CA LEU A 236 13.09 3.16 -29.05
C LEU A 236 11.96 2.66 -28.14
N ARG A 237 12.10 1.48 -27.54
CA ARG A 237 11.14 0.96 -26.54
C ARG A 237 11.03 1.87 -25.30
N HIS A 238 12.14 2.46 -24.88
CA HIS A 238 12.18 3.34 -23.71
C HIS A 238 11.89 4.82 -24.03
N TRP A 239 11.85 5.22 -25.31
CA TRP A 239 11.60 6.61 -25.70
C TRP A 239 10.24 7.14 -25.24
N PRO A 240 9.10 6.42 -25.38
CA PRO A 240 7.79 6.89 -24.91
C PRO A 240 7.78 7.16 -23.40
N ALA A 241 8.39 6.27 -22.61
CA ALA A 241 8.53 6.46 -21.17
C ALA A 241 9.36 7.72 -20.85
N ARG A 242 10.49 7.92 -21.54
CA ARG A 242 11.34 9.12 -21.37
C ARG A 242 10.61 10.41 -21.77
N TYR A 243 9.86 10.39 -22.87
CA TYR A 243 9.05 11.52 -23.31
C TYR A 243 7.92 11.84 -22.33
N PHE A 244 7.18 10.83 -21.89
CA PHE A 244 6.10 10.98 -20.93
C PHE A 244 6.61 11.50 -19.58
N LEU A 245 7.72 10.96 -19.06
CA LEU A 245 8.38 11.47 -17.86
C LEU A 245 8.85 12.93 -18.04
N ALA A 246 9.31 13.31 -19.23
CA ALA A 246 9.66 14.70 -19.53
C ALA A 246 8.42 15.62 -19.57
N GLN A 247 7.29 15.15 -20.10
CA GLN A 247 6.04 15.90 -20.11
C GLN A 247 5.42 16.04 -18.72
N LEU A 248 5.46 14.98 -17.90
CA LEU A 248 5.08 15.07 -16.48
C LEU A 248 5.91 16.12 -15.74
N ARG A 249 7.24 16.12 -15.95
CA ARG A 249 8.13 17.14 -15.37
C ARG A 249 7.80 18.56 -15.82
N LYS A 250 7.31 18.76 -17.04
CA LYS A 250 6.88 20.08 -17.54
C LYS A 250 5.54 20.50 -16.94
N ARG A 251 4.58 19.58 -16.85
CA ARG A 251 3.21 19.86 -16.44
C ARG A 251 3.06 20.06 -14.94
N TYR A 252 3.89 19.40 -14.15
CA TYR A 252 3.83 19.43 -12.68
C TYR A 252 5.11 19.97 -12.03
N GLY A 253 6.15 20.32 -12.81
CA GLY A 253 7.39 20.88 -12.30
C GLY A 253 7.44 22.41 -12.24
N SER A 254 6.34 23.09 -12.56
CA SER A 254 6.20 24.56 -12.54
C SER A 254 5.26 25.10 -11.46
N GLU A 255 4.59 24.23 -10.69
CA GLU A 255 3.78 24.67 -9.54
C GLU A 255 4.49 24.30 -8.24
N ARG A 256 4.64 25.31 -7.36
CA ARG A 256 5.11 25.29 -5.95
C ARG A 256 6.58 25.65 -5.72
N THR A 257 6.87 26.95 -5.79
CA THR A 257 7.38 27.65 -4.61
C THR A 257 6.16 28.02 -3.75
N PRO A 258 6.02 27.54 -2.50
CA PRO A 258 5.10 28.15 -1.56
C PRO A 258 5.70 29.50 -1.17
N ASP A 259 5.02 30.57 -1.56
CA ASP A 259 5.25 31.89 -0.99
C ASP A 259 5.09 31.78 0.52
N SER A 260 6.14 32.15 1.24
CA SER A 260 6.20 32.18 2.69
C SER A 260 5.28 33.27 3.23
N GLN A 261 3.97 32.98 3.35
CA GLN A 261 3.06 33.82 4.12
C GLN A 261 2.77 33.19 5.48
N THR A 262 3.69 33.47 6.39
CA THR A 262 3.47 33.82 7.80
C THR A 262 2.01 33.81 8.26
N ARG A 263 1.54 32.68 8.81
CA ARG A 263 0.51 32.70 9.86
C ARG A 263 1.19 32.49 11.20
N ARG A 264 1.59 33.61 11.83
CA ARG A 264 1.80 33.67 13.27
C ARG A 264 0.46 33.41 13.94
N VAL A 265 0.35 32.30 14.63
CA VAL A 265 -0.67 32.09 15.66
C VAL A 265 -0.25 32.93 16.87
N ARG A 266 -1.07 33.91 17.22
CA ARG A 266 -1.30 34.32 18.61
C ARG A 266 -2.59 33.64 19.05
#